data_AF-A0A5C6NQ12-F1
#
_entry.id   AF-A0A5C6NQ12-F1
#
_cell.length_a   1.000
_cell.length_b   1.000
_cell.length_c   1.000
_cell.angle_alpha   90.00
_cell.angle_beta   90.00
_cell.angle_gamma   90.00
#
_symmetry.space_group_name_H-M   'P 1'
#
loop_
_entity.id
_entity.type
_entity.pdbx_description
1 polymer ?
#
loop_
_entity_poly.entity_id
_entity_poly.type
_entity_poly.pdbx_seq_one_letter_code
_entity_poly.pdbx_strand_id
1 'polypeptide(L)'
;MSASTGYSPVGQSSGSGMSMFRWLEVLEKEFDKAFVDVDLLLGEIDPDQVDITYEGRQKMTTLSSCFAQLCHKAQTVFQLNHKLEAQLVDQRSELTEVKAEREVMEREVHDQLLQLHSLQLQLYAKQGQAEDSDTIKDRLVGGMSQISLNQARLKL
;
A
#
# COMPACT_ATOMS: atom_id res chain seq x y z
N MET A 1 -5.48 -33.82 -12.55
CA MET A 1 -5.99 -34.22 -11.23
C MET A 1 -5.45 -33.20 -10.24
N SER A 2 -6.02 -32.00 -10.19
CA SER A 2 -7.16 -31.60 -9.34
C SER A 2 -6.87 -31.75 -7.86
N ALA A 3 -6.57 -30.64 -7.17
CA ALA A 3 -7.14 -30.33 -5.86
C ALA A 3 -6.78 -28.88 -5.47
N SER A 4 -7.78 -28.02 -5.61
CA SER A 4 -7.88 -26.67 -5.05
C SER A 4 -7.92 -26.72 -3.53
N THR A 5 -7.19 -25.85 -2.84
CA THR A 5 -7.44 -25.44 -1.44
C THR A 5 -6.60 -24.19 -1.19
N GLY A 6 -7.06 -23.03 -0.74
CA GLY A 6 -8.39 -22.50 -0.44
C GLY A 6 -8.13 -21.02 -0.16
N TYR A 7 -8.71 -20.11 -0.95
CA TYR A 7 -8.62 -18.69 -0.68
C TYR A 7 -9.46 -18.39 0.57
N SER A 8 -8.80 -17.96 1.63
CA SER A 8 -9.48 -17.41 2.80
C SER A 8 -10.03 -16.04 2.41
N PRO A 9 -11.32 -15.74 2.68
CA PRO A 9 -11.82 -14.39 2.49
C PRO A 9 -11.13 -13.50 3.51
N VAL A 10 -10.51 -12.42 3.03
CA VAL A 10 -10.08 -11.30 3.87
C VAL A 10 -11.25 -10.96 4.78
N GLY A 11 -11.03 -11.12 6.08
CA GLY A 11 -12.02 -10.91 7.11
C GLY A 11 -12.74 -9.59 6.86
N GLN A 12 -14.05 -9.72 6.64
CA GLN A 12 -14.98 -8.65 6.92
C GLN A 12 -14.58 -8.05 8.26
N SER A 13 -14.19 -6.79 8.27
CA SER A 13 -14.25 -5.97 9.47
C SER A 13 -15.73 -5.72 9.77
N SER A 14 -16.45 -6.79 10.13
CA SER A 14 -17.62 -6.73 11.00
C SER A 14 -17.14 -6.39 12.41
N GLY A 15 -16.46 -5.25 12.51
CA GLY A 15 -16.04 -4.61 13.75
C GLY A 15 -17.16 -3.70 14.18
N SER A 16 -18.04 -4.27 15.00
CA SER A 16 -18.96 -3.59 15.90
C SER A 16 -18.47 -2.20 16.33
N GLY A 17 -18.98 -1.17 15.67
CA GLY A 17 -18.70 0.23 15.96
C GLY A 17 -19.66 1.02 15.10
N MET A 18 -20.57 1.75 15.73
CA MET A 18 -21.58 2.58 15.07
C MET A 18 -20.98 3.31 13.86
N SER A 19 -21.57 3.12 12.66
CA SER A 19 -21.14 3.82 11.45
C SER A 19 -21.16 5.32 11.69
N MET A 20 -20.24 6.09 11.13
CA MET A 20 -20.20 7.54 11.36
C MET A 20 -21.51 8.24 10.95
N PHE A 21 -22.23 7.73 9.95
CA PHE A 21 -23.57 8.23 9.64
C PHE A 21 -24.55 8.07 10.81
N ARG A 22 -24.47 6.93 11.52
CA ARG A 22 -25.28 6.66 12.70
C ARG A 22 -24.85 7.49 13.91
N TRP A 23 -23.54 7.78 14.06
CA TRP A 23 -23.05 8.73 15.08
C TRP A 23 -23.58 10.14 14.83
N LEU A 24 -23.47 10.63 13.59
CA LEU A 24 -23.98 11.94 13.21
C LEU A 24 -25.48 12.04 13.43
N GLU A 25 -26.25 11.03 13.04
CA GLU A 25 -27.71 11.00 13.26
C GLU A 25 -28.07 11.13 14.76
N VAL A 26 -27.34 10.45 15.65
CA VAL A 26 -27.57 10.57 17.10
C VAL A 26 -27.21 11.97 17.60
N LEU A 27 -26.07 12.52 17.16
CA LEU A 27 -25.65 13.87 17.54
C LEU A 27 -26.61 14.94 17.04
N GLU A 28 -27.10 14.83 15.80
CA GLU A 28 -28.10 15.73 15.22
C GLU A 28 -29.38 15.70 16.06
N LYS A 29 -29.86 14.51 16.42
CA LYS A 29 -31.05 14.35 17.26
C LYS A 29 -30.89 14.93 18.67
N GLU A 30 -29.73 14.73 19.30
CA GLU A 30 -29.43 15.28 20.62
C GLU A 30 -29.31 16.81 20.56
N PHE A 31 -28.66 17.34 19.53
CA PHE A 31 -28.55 18.77 19.28
C PHE A 31 -29.94 19.40 19.08
N ASP A 32 -30.78 18.84 18.22
CA ASP A 32 -32.12 19.36 17.94
C ASP A 32 -32.99 19.38 19.20
N LYS A 33 -32.93 18.32 20.01
CA LYS A 33 -33.64 18.27 21.29
C LYS A 33 -33.16 19.39 22.22
N ALA A 34 -31.85 19.50 22.44
CA ALA A 34 -31.29 20.53 23.30
C ALA A 34 -31.59 21.95 22.78
N PHE A 35 -31.61 22.13 21.45
CA PHE A 35 -31.97 23.40 20.82
C PHE A 35 -33.42 23.80 21.12
N VAL A 36 -34.37 22.86 21.01
CA VAL A 36 -35.78 23.10 21.36
C VAL A 36 -35.91 23.41 22.85
N ASP A 37 -35.24 22.63 23.72
CA ASP A 37 -35.29 22.84 25.17
C ASP A 37 -34.78 24.24 25.56
N VAL A 38 -33.70 24.73 24.91
CA VAL A 38 -33.21 26.10 25.13
C VAL A 38 -34.19 27.16 24.60
N ASP A 39 -34.82 26.94 23.44
CA ASP A 39 -35.79 27.92 22.90
C ASP A 39 -37.02 28.07 23.80
N LEU A 40 -37.46 26.97 24.41
CA LEU A 40 -38.54 26.95 25.41
C LEU A 40 -38.14 27.77 26.65
N LEU A 41 -36.96 27.55 27.20
CA LEU A 41 -36.45 28.33 28.34
C LEU A 41 -36.35 29.83 28.04
N LEU A 42 -35.92 30.20 26.83
CA LEU A 42 -35.90 31.61 26.40
C LEU A 42 -37.30 32.21 26.26
N GLY A 43 -38.32 31.40 25.99
CA GLY A 43 -39.73 31.80 25.95
C GLY A 43 -40.36 32.03 27.33
N GLU A 44 -39.76 31.49 28.40
CA GLU A 44 -40.23 31.66 29.78
C GLU A 44 -39.67 32.92 30.47
N ILE A 45 -38.73 33.62 29.83
CA ILE A 45 -38.13 34.85 30.34
C ILE A 45 -39.17 35.98 30.39
N ASP A 46 -39.06 36.83 31.42
CA ASP A 46 -39.92 38.00 31.62
C ASP A 46 -39.98 38.88 30.35
N PRO A 47 -41.18 39.27 29.85
CA PRO A 47 -41.34 40.16 28.71
C PRO A 47 -40.56 41.48 28.80
N ASP A 48 -40.29 41.99 30.01
CA ASP A 48 -39.52 43.21 30.22
C ASP A 48 -38.01 43.01 29.94
N GLN A 49 -37.56 41.75 29.75
CA GLN A 49 -36.17 41.37 29.43
C GLN A 49 -35.99 40.88 27.98
N VAL A 50 -36.77 41.42 27.04
CA VAL A 50 -36.80 41.02 25.62
C VAL A 50 -35.42 40.98 24.93
N ASP A 51 -34.51 41.87 25.31
CA ASP A 51 -33.16 41.93 24.72
C ASP A 51 -32.37 40.64 24.97
N ILE A 52 -32.55 40.01 26.14
CA ILE A 52 -31.89 38.74 26.50
C ILE A 52 -32.43 37.61 25.63
N THR A 53 -33.75 37.52 25.46
CA THR A 53 -34.39 36.53 24.59
C THR A 53 -33.95 36.70 23.13
N TYR A 54 -33.87 37.95 22.64
CA TYR A 54 -33.42 38.25 21.28
C TYR A 54 -31.96 37.84 21.07
N GLU A 55 -31.06 38.24 21.96
CA GLU A 55 -29.63 37.87 21.87
C GLU A 55 -29.44 36.35 21.97
N GLY A 56 -30.20 35.69 22.85
CA GLY A 56 -30.21 34.23 22.99
C GLY A 56 -30.58 33.52 21.69
N ARG A 57 -31.71 33.91 21.07
CA ARG A 57 -32.17 33.34 19.78
C ARG A 57 -31.19 33.61 18.64
N GLN A 58 -30.55 34.79 18.63
CA GLN A 58 -29.51 35.12 17.64
C GLN A 58 -28.27 34.21 17.77
N LYS A 59 -27.80 33.99 19.01
CA LYS A 59 -26.68 33.07 19.27
C LYS A 59 -27.05 31.62 18.95
N MET A 60 -28.26 31.18 19.28
CA MET A 60 -28.78 29.87 18.90
C MET A 60 -28.77 29.67 17.38
N THR A 61 -29.26 30.65 16.62
CA THR A 61 -29.24 30.62 15.15
C THR A 61 -27.81 30.43 14.63
N THR A 62 -26.84 31.13 15.24
CA THR A 62 -25.42 30.99 14.90
C THR A 62 -24.90 29.59 15.22
N LEU A 63 -25.21 29.04 16.40
CA LEU A 63 -24.82 27.69 16.80
C LEU A 63 -25.39 26.61 15.85
N SER A 64 -26.67 26.72 15.48
CA SER A 64 -27.32 25.82 14.53
C SER A 64 -26.63 25.86 13.17
N SER A 65 -26.30 27.04 12.65
CA SER A 65 -25.55 27.19 11.39
C SER A 65 -24.15 26.55 11.47
N CYS A 66 -23.42 26.80 12.57
CA CYS A 66 -22.11 26.19 12.78
C CYS A 66 -22.19 24.65 12.85
N PHE A 67 -23.19 24.11 13.55
CA PHE A 67 -23.39 22.68 13.68
C PHE A 67 -23.76 22.01 12.35
N ALA A 68 -24.66 22.62 11.56
CA ALA A 68 -24.99 22.12 10.22
C ALA A 68 -23.76 22.07 9.30
N GLN A 69 -22.91 23.10 9.35
CA GLN A 69 -21.66 23.13 8.60
C GLN A 69 -20.67 22.05 9.07
N LEU A 70 -20.58 21.83 10.38
CA LEU A 70 -19.76 20.76 10.95
C LEU A 70 -20.23 19.39 10.48
N CYS A 71 -21.54 19.13 10.50
CA CYS A 71 -22.13 17.88 10.02
C CYS A 71 -21.78 17.64 8.55
N HIS A 72 -21.97 18.65 7.68
CA HIS A 72 -21.63 18.53 6.26
C HIS A 72 -20.12 18.25 6.04
N LYS A 73 -19.24 18.95 6.77
CA LYS A 73 -17.79 18.73 6.67
C LYS A 73 -17.39 17.34 7.15
N ALA A 74 -17.97 16.87 8.26
CA ALA A 74 -17.76 15.52 8.75
C ALA A 74 -18.21 14.50 7.70
N GLN A 75 -19.44 14.57 7.20
CA GLN A 75 -19.95 13.69 6.15
C GLN A 75 -19.02 13.66 4.93
N THR A 76 -18.54 14.83 4.48
CA THR A 76 -17.61 14.94 3.34
C THR A 76 -16.28 14.21 3.62
N VAL A 77 -15.66 14.46 4.77
CA VAL A 77 -14.37 13.84 5.14
C VAL A 77 -14.50 12.32 5.14
N PHE A 78 -15.57 11.78 5.72
CA PHE A 78 -15.75 10.35 5.79
C PHE A 78 -16.10 9.70 4.45
N GLN A 79 -16.90 10.35 3.60
CA GLN A 79 -17.13 9.87 2.23
C GLN A 79 -15.82 9.81 1.44
N LEU A 80 -14.97 10.82 1.58
CA LEU A 80 -13.65 10.83 0.95
C LEU A 80 -12.74 9.74 1.51
N ASN A 81 -12.72 9.54 2.82
CA ASN A 81 -11.94 8.47 3.44
C ASN A 81 -12.36 7.10 2.91
N HIS A 82 -13.67 6.84 2.82
CA HIS A 82 -14.17 5.57 2.29
C HIS A 82 -13.74 5.34 0.83
N LYS A 83 -13.75 6.40 0.01
CA LYS A 83 -13.27 6.34 -1.37
C LYS A 83 -11.75 6.07 -1.43
N LEU A 84 -10.96 6.73 -0.58
CA LEU A 84 -9.51 6.52 -0.50
C LEU A 84 -9.16 5.12 -0.01
N GLU A 85 -9.89 4.58 0.97
CA GLU A 85 -9.73 3.20 1.45
C GLU A 85 -9.98 2.20 0.32
N ALA A 86 -11.04 2.40 -0.47
CA ALA A 86 -11.32 1.55 -1.63
C ALA A 86 -10.21 1.61 -2.68
N GLN A 87 -9.74 2.81 -3.04
CA GLN A 87 -8.63 2.99 -3.99
C GLN A 87 -7.33 2.36 -3.49
N LEU A 88 -7.04 2.47 -2.18
CA LEU A 88 -5.85 1.88 -1.58
C LEU A 88 -5.89 0.35 -1.62
N VAL A 89 -7.06 -0.24 -1.37
CA VAL A 89 -7.24 -1.71 -1.48
C VAL A 89 -7.03 -2.16 -2.93
N ASP A 90 -7.61 -1.46 -3.89
CA ASP A 90 -7.50 -1.74 -5.32
C ASP A 90 -6.05 -1.69 -5.80
N GLN A 91 -5.34 -0.58 -5.53
CA GLN A 91 -3.92 -0.41 -5.87
C GLN A 91 -3.01 -1.47 -5.22
N ARG A 92 -3.32 -1.90 -3.99
CA ARG A 92 -2.57 -2.98 -3.34
C ARG A 92 -2.78 -4.33 -4.02
N SER A 93 -3.97 -4.57 -4.56
CA SER A 93 -4.27 -5.75 -5.38
C SER A 93 -3.43 -5.73 -6.66
N GLU A 94 -3.50 -4.64 -7.43
CA GLU A 94 -2.74 -4.46 -8.69
C GLU A 94 -1.23 -4.61 -8.46
N LEU A 95 -0.69 -3.98 -7.41
CA LEU A 95 0.73 -4.09 -7.07
C LEU A 95 1.14 -5.54 -6.78
N THR A 96 0.26 -6.31 -6.13
CA THR A 96 0.53 -7.71 -5.79
C THR A 96 0.55 -8.56 -7.05
N GLU A 97 -0.38 -8.34 -7.97
CA GLU A 97 -0.44 -9.02 -9.26
C GLU A 97 0.81 -8.73 -10.10
N VAL A 98 1.15 -7.45 -10.30
CA VAL A 98 2.36 -7.05 -11.05
C VAL A 98 3.64 -7.61 -10.43
N LYS A 99 3.72 -7.68 -9.09
CA LYS A 99 4.87 -8.29 -8.41
C LYS A 99 4.99 -9.79 -8.69
N ALA A 100 3.86 -10.51 -8.71
CA ALA A 100 3.84 -11.93 -9.02
C ALA A 100 4.24 -12.19 -10.48
N GLU A 101 3.70 -11.40 -11.42
CA GLU A 101 4.08 -11.47 -12.83
C GLU A 101 5.57 -11.20 -13.05
N ARG A 102 6.12 -10.18 -12.37
CA ARG A 102 7.56 -9.89 -12.43
C ARG A 102 8.40 -11.07 -11.97
N GLU A 103 8.01 -11.73 -10.87
CA GLU A 103 8.76 -12.89 -10.34
C GLU A 103 8.73 -14.08 -11.31
N VAL A 104 7.61 -14.30 -12.00
CA VAL A 104 7.51 -15.34 -13.06
C VAL A 104 8.44 -14.99 -14.21
N MET A 105 8.39 -13.76 -14.72
CA MET A 105 9.27 -13.31 -15.80
C MET A 105 10.75 -13.37 -15.43
N GLU A 106 11.12 -12.98 -14.21
CA GLU A 106 12.51 -13.08 -13.72
C GLU A 106 13.00 -14.54 -13.74
N ARG A 107 12.14 -15.50 -13.35
CA ARG A 107 12.45 -16.93 -13.45
C ARG A 107 12.60 -17.39 -14.90
N GLU A 108 11.69 -17.00 -15.80
CA GLU A 108 11.78 -17.36 -17.21
C GLU A 108 13.06 -16.84 -17.87
N VAL A 109 13.45 -15.59 -17.57
CA VAL A 109 14.71 -15.01 -18.03
C VAL A 109 15.90 -15.81 -17.53
N HIS A 110 15.89 -16.22 -16.26
CA HIS A 110 16.95 -17.04 -15.68
C HIS A 110 17.06 -18.42 -16.37
N ASP A 111 15.93 -19.08 -16.58
CA ASP A 111 15.87 -20.39 -17.23
C ASP A 111 16.35 -20.31 -18.69
N GLN A 112 15.95 -19.27 -19.43
CA GLN A 112 16.42 -19.02 -20.80
C GLN A 112 17.93 -18.77 -20.85
N LEU A 113 18.48 -18.04 -19.88
CA LEU A 113 19.92 -17.80 -19.77
C LEU A 113 20.69 -19.12 -19.55
N LEU A 114 20.19 -19.99 -18.68
CA LEU A 114 20.77 -21.32 -18.45
C LEU A 114 20.70 -22.20 -19.70
N GLN A 115 19.56 -22.20 -20.41
CA GLN A 115 19.41 -22.93 -21.67
C GLN A 115 20.39 -22.43 -22.73
N LEU A 116 20.56 -21.12 -22.87
CA LEU A 116 21.52 -20.52 -23.81
C LEU A 116 22.95 -20.95 -23.49
N HIS A 117 23.35 -20.91 -22.21
CA HIS A 117 24.68 -21.35 -21.80
C HIS A 117 24.91 -22.86 -22.08
N SER A 118 23.91 -23.70 -21.82
CA SER A 118 23.97 -25.13 -22.16
C SER A 118 24.16 -25.34 -23.67
N LEU A 119 23.44 -24.61 -24.52
CA LEU A 119 23.57 -24.69 -25.97
C LEU A 119 24.93 -24.20 -26.45
N GLN A 120 25.46 -23.12 -25.87
CA GLN A 120 26.82 -22.64 -26.16
C GLN A 120 27.85 -23.72 -25.88
N LEU A 121 27.82 -24.35 -24.71
CA LEU A 121 28.72 -25.46 -24.37
C LEU A 121 28.60 -26.65 -25.34
N GLN A 122 27.38 -27.01 -25.74
CA GLN A 122 27.15 -28.07 -26.73
C GLN A 122 27.72 -27.71 -28.11
N LEU A 123 27.60 -26.45 -28.54
CA LEU A 123 28.19 -25.96 -29.79
C LEU A 123 29.72 -25.98 -29.71
N TYR A 124 30.33 -25.49 -28.63
CA TYR A 124 31.77 -25.55 -28.42
C TYR A 124 32.32 -26.98 -28.48
N ALA A 125 31.63 -27.93 -27.82
CA ALA A 125 31.98 -29.35 -27.87
C ALA A 125 31.88 -29.92 -29.29
N LYS A 126 30.83 -29.57 -30.05
CA LYS A 126 30.65 -30.02 -31.45
C LYS A 126 31.62 -29.38 -32.43
N GLN A 127 32.07 -28.15 -32.18
CA GLN A 127 33.00 -27.41 -33.04
C GLN A 127 34.46 -27.83 -32.81
N GLY A 128 34.72 -28.81 -31.93
CA GLY A 128 36.07 -29.33 -31.66
C GLY A 128 36.98 -28.37 -30.89
N GLN A 129 36.42 -27.27 -30.36
CA GLN A 129 37.11 -26.27 -29.54
C GLN A 129 36.95 -26.55 -28.04
N ALA A 130 36.88 -27.81 -27.63
CA ALA A 130 37.20 -28.13 -26.25
C ALA A 130 38.72 -27.93 -26.13
N GLU A 131 39.17 -26.75 -25.66
CA GLU A 131 40.56 -26.62 -25.24
C GLU A 131 40.81 -27.73 -24.22
N ASP A 132 41.67 -28.67 -24.61
CA ASP A 132 41.98 -29.85 -23.81
C ASP A 132 42.48 -29.38 -22.45
N SER A 133 41.94 -29.95 -21.37
CA SER A 133 42.35 -29.57 -20.01
C SER A 133 43.86 -29.71 -19.83
N ASP A 134 44.49 -30.64 -20.57
CA ASP A 134 45.94 -30.80 -20.59
C ASP A 134 46.64 -29.63 -21.30
N THR A 135 46.07 -29.08 -22.38
CA THR A 135 46.63 -27.86 -23.02
C THR A 135 46.49 -26.61 -22.16
N ILE A 136 45.44 -26.49 -21.36
CA ILE A 136 45.29 -25.39 -20.39
C ILE A 136 46.30 -25.55 -19.25
N LYS A 137 46.47 -26.78 -18.76
CA LYS A 137 47.43 -27.12 -17.70
C LYS A 137 48.88 -26.88 -18.14
N ASP A 138 49.24 -27.26 -19.36
CA ASP A 138 50.57 -27.03 -19.91
C ASP A 138 50.89 -25.53 -20.07
N ARG A 139 49.92 -24.72 -20.51
CA ARG A 139 50.10 -23.26 -20.56
C ARG A 139 50.28 -22.64 -19.18
N LEU A 140 49.52 -23.10 -18.18
CA LEU A 140 49.66 -22.67 -16.78
C LEU A 140 51.02 -23.04 -16.19
N VAL A 141 51.44 -24.30 -16.35
CA VAL A 141 52.74 -24.78 -15.87
C VAL A 141 53.90 -24.08 -16.58
N GLY A 142 53.79 -23.86 -17.89
CA GLY A 142 54.75 -23.09 -18.67
C GLY A 142 54.85 -21.63 -18.21
N GLY A 143 53.71 -20.98 -17.96
CA GLY A 143 53.64 -19.62 -17.42
C GLY A 143 54.24 -19.50 -16.02
N MET A 144 53.94 -20.44 -15.13
CA MET A 144 54.51 -20.48 -13.77
C MET A 144 56.03 -20.69 -13.79
N SER A 145 56.53 -21.55 -14.68
CA SER A 145 57.96 -21.81 -14.85
C SER A 145 58.71 -20.57 -15.37
N GLN A 146 58.12 -19.87 -16.35
CA GLN A 146 58.65 -18.60 -16.87
C GLN A 146 58.72 -17.51 -15.79
N ILE A 147 57.69 -17.39 -14.95
CA ILE A 147 57.67 -16.43 -13.84
C ILE A 147 58.78 -16.73 -12.83
N SER A 148 58.98 -18.01 -12.49
CA SER A 148 60.04 -18.46 -11.59
C SER A 148 61.43 -18.17 -12.16
N LEU A 149 61.64 -18.42 -13.45
CA LEU A 149 62.91 -18.21 -14.15
C LEU A 149 63.25 -16.72 -14.28
N ASN A 150 62.23 -15.88 -14.52
CA ASN A 150 62.40 -14.43 -14.54
C ASN A 150 62.68 -13.87 -13.13
N GLN A 151 62.04 -14.38 -12.08
CA GLN A 151 62.38 -14.02 -10.69
C GLN A 151 63.80 -14.44 -10.30
N ALA A 152 64.29 -15.59 -10.76
CA ALA A 152 65.65 -16.05 -10.49
C ALA A 152 66.70 -15.18 -11.22
N ARG A 153 66.42 -14.76 -12.47
CA ARG A 153 67.27 -13.85 -13.23
C ARG A 153 67.37 -12.44 -12.64
N LEU A 154 66.34 -11.96 -11.97
CA LEU A 154 66.33 -10.66 -11.29
C LEU A 154 67.13 -10.64 -9.97
N LYS A 155 67.58 -11.79 -9.48
CA LYS A 155 68.33 -11.94 -8.21
C LYS A 155 69.84 -12.20 -8.40
N LEU A 156 70.33 -12.19 -9.64
CA LEU A 156 71.74 -12.28 -10.04
C LEU A 156 72.19 -10.94 -10.61
#